data_AF-A0A0G3BK08-F1
#
_entry.id   AF-A0A0G3BK08-F1
#
_cell.length_a   1.000
_cell.length_b   1.000
_cell.length_c   1.000
_cell.angle_alpha   90.00
_cell.angle_beta   90.00
_cell.angle_gamma   90.00
#
_symmetry.space_group_name_H-M   'P 1'
#
loop_
_entity.id
_entity.type
_entity.pdbx_description
1 polymer ?
#
loop_
_entity_poly.entity_id
_entity_poly.type
_entity_poly.pdbx_seq_one_letter_code
_entity_poly.pdbx_strand_id
1 'polypeptide(L)'
;MPQPGDWQQGWWRHARRVASPNFGPRPLAAAIDLVVIHSISLPPGRYGGPEIEQLFTNRLDWNAHPYFEQIRGIEVSSHFVIRRDGELIQFVSCDDRAWHAGRSTFQGRENCNDYSIGVELEGLEDHPFTGPQYVALVSLLTALRDHYPIEHVAGHEHIAPGRKRDPGSAFDWSALVLSLAWPTRCFPFLPQTDGDRGIDTEQAPPRG
;
A
#
# COMPACT_ATOMS: atom_id res chain seq x y z
N MET A 1 12.28 -16.43 4.44
CA MET A 1 11.01 -16.96 3.94
C MET A 1 10.00 -16.97 5.09
N PRO A 2 8.76 -16.52 4.87
CA PRO A 2 7.68 -16.61 5.85
C PRO A 2 7.50 -18.06 6.31
N GLN A 3 7.21 -18.28 7.58
CA GLN A 3 6.90 -19.61 8.12
C GLN A 3 5.38 -19.84 8.13
N PRO A 4 4.90 -21.10 8.10
CA PRO A 4 3.49 -21.39 8.34
C PRO A 4 3.06 -20.79 9.69
N GLY A 5 2.03 -19.94 9.69
CA GLY A 5 1.50 -19.27 10.89
C GLY A 5 1.89 -17.80 11.07
N ASP A 6 2.63 -17.21 10.14
CA ASP A 6 3.02 -15.80 10.20
C ASP A 6 1.85 -14.84 9.93
N TRP A 7 0.88 -15.30 9.14
CA TRP A 7 -0.40 -14.65 8.91
C TRP A 7 -1.49 -15.33 9.73
N GLN A 8 -2.27 -14.54 10.47
CA GLN A 8 -3.43 -15.03 11.23
C GLN A 8 -4.62 -14.10 10.99
N GLN A 9 -5.63 -14.58 10.26
CA GLN A 9 -6.84 -13.80 9.94
C GLN A 9 -6.50 -12.42 9.36
N GLY A 10 -5.58 -12.41 8.39
CA GLY A 10 -5.07 -11.22 7.73
C GLY A 10 -4.17 -10.30 8.58
N TRP A 11 -3.80 -10.69 9.79
CA TRP A 11 -2.81 -10.00 10.61
C TRP A 11 -1.41 -10.59 10.45
N TRP A 12 -0.43 -9.73 10.24
CA TRP A 12 0.98 -10.08 10.09
C TRP A 12 1.69 -10.10 11.44
N ARG A 13 2.27 -11.24 11.84
CA ARG A 13 2.90 -11.38 13.16
C ARG A 13 4.08 -10.43 13.42
N HIS A 14 4.73 -9.93 12.36
CA HIS A 14 5.91 -9.06 12.48
C HIS A 14 5.55 -7.57 12.41
N ALA A 15 4.27 -7.22 12.39
CA ALA A 15 3.79 -5.85 12.54
C ALA A 15 3.27 -5.63 13.96
N ARG A 16 3.51 -4.44 14.52
CA ARG A 16 2.82 -4.02 15.74
C ARG A 16 1.34 -3.79 15.43
N ARG A 17 0.47 -4.54 16.10
CA ARG A 17 -0.98 -4.44 15.91
C ARG A 17 -1.58 -3.27 16.69
N VAL A 18 -2.30 -2.40 15.98
CA VAL A 18 -3.10 -1.30 16.55
C VAL A 18 -4.47 -1.29 15.88
N ALA A 19 -5.44 -2.04 16.42
CA ALA A 19 -6.73 -2.23 15.77
C ALA A 19 -7.48 -0.90 15.57
N SER A 20 -7.71 -0.54 14.31
CA SER A 20 -8.55 0.57 13.89
C SER A 20 -10.02 0.16 13.82
N PRO A 21 -10.98 1.03 14.21
CA PRO A 21 -12.40 0.81 13.95
C PRO A 21 -12.79 1.17 12.49
N ASN A 22 -11.92 1.84 11.74
CA ASN A 22 -12.22 2.37 10.41
C ASN A 22 -11.98 1.30 9.34
N PHE A 23 -12.86 0.31 9.26
CA PHE A 23 -12.82 -0.72 8.23
C PHE A 23 -14.23 -1.24 7.93
N GLY A 24 -14.35 -2.02 6.86
CA GLY A 24 -15.58 -2.77 6.58
C GLY A 24 -15.28 -4.06 5.83
N PRO A 25 -16.31 -4.85 5.49
CA PRO A 25 -16.11 -6.05 4.70
C PRO A 25 -15.65 -5.72 3.28
N ARG A 26 -14.79 -6.58 2.72
CA ARG A 26 -14.53 -6.60 1.28
C ARG A 26 -15.74 -7.19 0.54
N PRO A 27 -15.96 -6.87 -0.75
CA PRO A 27 -16.93 -7.61 -1.57
C PRO A 27 -16.59 -9.11 -1.62
N LEU A 28 -17.60 -9.97 -1.60
CA LEU A 28 -17.45 -11.43 -1.41
C LEU A 28 -16.48 -12.11 -2.41
N ALA A 29 -16.36 -11.58 -3.62
CA ALA A 29 -15.53 -12.15 -4.69
C ALA A 29 -14.29 -11.30 -5.01
N ALA A 30 -13.94 -10.32 -4.17
CA ALA A 30 -12.76 -9.48 -4.41
C ALA A 30 -11.48 -10.28 -4.19
N ALA A 31 -10.69 -10.46 -5.24
CA ALA A 31 -9.29 -10.85 -5.11
C ALA A 31 -8.48 -9.66 -4.60
N ILE A 32 -7.70 -9.85 -3.53
CA ILE A 32 -6.78 -8.82 -3.04
C ILE A 32 -5.52 -8.91 -3.91
N ASP A 33 -5.50 -8.15 -4.99
CA ASP A 33 -4.50 -8.25 -6.06
C ASP A 33 -3.67 -6.99 -6.27
N LEU A 34 -3.99 -5.92 -5.53
CA LEU A 34 -3.31 -4.63 -5.61
C LEU A 34 -2.74 -4.21 -4.25
N VAL A 35 -1.50 -3.73 -4.22
CA VAL A 35 -0.97 -2.92 -3.12
C VAL A 35 -0.93 -1.45 -3.55
N VAL A 36 -1.44 -0.56 -2.71
CA VAL A 36 -1.37 0.89 -2.94
C VAL A 36 -0.41 1.50 -1.93
N ILE A 37 0.64 2.13 -2.43
CA ILE A 37 1.64 2.86 -1.66
C ILE A 37 1.17 4.31 -1.49
N HIS A 38 1.23 4.79 -0.26
CA HIS A 38 0.86 6.14 0.16
C HIS A 38 2.02 6.78 0.93
N SER A 39 1.92 8.07 1.18
CA SER A 39 2.74 8.75 2.17
C SER A 39 1.90 9.65 3.06
N ILE A 40 2.29 9.69 4.34
CA ILE A 40 1.59 10.48 5.36
C ILE A 40 2.58 11.04 6.37
N SER A 41 2.35 12.27 6.81
CA SER A 41 3.00 12.82 8.00
C SER A 41 2.01 13.70 8.74
N LEU A 42 1.97 13.58 10.06
CA LEU A 42 0.99 14.28 10.87
C LEU A 42 1.62 14.80 12.17
N PRO A 43 1.61 16.12 12.41
CA PRO A 43 1.34 17.19 11.43
C PRO A 43 2.25 17.10 10.18
N PRO A 44 1.89 17.74 9.05
CA PRO A 44 2.68 17.67 7.83
C PRO A 44 4.15 18.03 8.06
N GLY A 45 5.04 17.16 7.60
CA GLY A 45 6.49 17.30 7.75
C GLY A 45 7.03 16.97 9.15
N ARG A 46 6.19 16.55 10.10
CA ARG A 46 6.59 16.04 11.42
C ARG A 46 6.42 14.52 11.46
N TYR A 47 7.41 13.84 12.04
CA TYR A 47 7.51 12.39 12.04
C TYR A 47 7.71 11.85 13.47
N GLY A 48 7.41 10.57 13.68
CA GLY A 48 7.64 9.85 14.94
C GLY A 48 6.62 10.11 16.04
N GLY A 49 5.63 10.96 15.79
CA GLY A 49 4.56 11.26 16.73
C GLY A 49 3.40 10.25 16.69
N PRO A 50 2.51 10.27 17.70
CA PRO A 50 1.37 9.36 17.79
C PRO A 50 0.22 9.70 16.83
N GLU A 51 0.28 10.83 16.13
CA GLU A 51 -0.88 11.43 15.48
C GLU A 51 -1.40 10.60 14.32
N ILE A 52 -0.54 9.89 13.55
CA ILE A 52 -0.99 8.95 12.51
C ILE A 52 -1.82 7.82 13.13
N GLU A 53 -1.34 7.22 14.22
CA GLU A 53 -2.06 6.17 14.95
C GLU A 53 -3.38 6.70 15.52
N GLN A 54 -3.37 7.91 16.07
CA GLN A 54 -4.56 8.54 16.62
C GLN A 54 -5.58 8.90 15.54
N LEU A 55 -5.16 9.39 14.37
CA LEU A 55 -6.03 9.65 13.23
C LEU A 55 -6.71 8.35 12.78
N PHE A 56 -5.92 7.29 12.54
CA PHE A 56 -6.46 6.01 12.08
C PHE A 56 -7.30 5.27 13.12
N THR A 57 -7.29 5.71 14.38
CA THR A 57 -8.08 5.10 15.46
C THR A 57 -9.17 6.02 16.03
N ASN A 58 -9.46 7.15 15.38
CA ASN A 58 -10.45 8.16 15.79
C ASN A 58 -10.17 8.77 17.17
N ARG A 59 -8.90 8.94 17.52
CA ARG A 59 -8.42 9.47 18.81
C ARG A 59 -7.59 10.75 18.68
N LEU A 60 -7.48 11.31 17.47
CA LEU A 60 -6.70 12.53 17.25
C LEU A 60 -7.32 13.69 18.03
N ASP A 61 -6.51 14.35 18.86
CA ASP A 61 -6.92 15.62 19.45
C ASP A 61 -6.89 16.69 18.37
N TRP A 62 -8.07 17.01 17.84
CA TRP A 62 -8.23 18.01 16.80
C TRP A 62 -7.72 19.41 17.17
N ASN A 63 -7.56 19.71 18.46
CA ASN A 63 -7.07 21.01 18.92
C ASN A 63 -5.54 21.05 19.11
N ALA A 64 -4.85 19.92 18.97
CA ALA A 64 -3.41 19.83 19.18
C ALA A 64 -2.57 20.51 18.09
N HIS A 65 -3.12 20.70 16.89
CA HIS A 65 -2.43 21.40 15.79
C HIS A 65 -3.42 22.05 14.81
N PRO A 66 -3.17 23.29 14.31
CA PRO A 66 -4.09 23.99 13.39
C PRO A 66 -4.43 23.21 12.10
N TYR A 67 -3.50 22.41 11.61
CA TYR A 67 -3.74 21.55 10.43
C TYR A 67 -4.89 20.56 10.65
N PHE A 68 -5.10 20.08 11.88
CA PHE A 68 -6.09 19.04 12.15
C PHE A 68 -7.52 19.51 11.95
N GLU A 69 -7.76 20.82 11.96
CA GLU A 69 -9.07 21.37 11.60
C GLU A 69 -9.47 21.03 10.16
N GLN A 70 -8.51 20.99 9.24
CA GLN A 70 -8.76 20.69 7.81
C GLN A 70 -9.18 19.25 7.56
N ILE A 71 -8.86 18.36 8.51
CA ILE A 71 -9.15 16.93 8.45
C ILE A 71 -10.10 16.52 9.58
N ARG A 72 -10.76 17.48 10.25
CA ARG A 72 -11.60 17.20 11.42
C ARG A 72 -12.75 16.27 11.04
N GLY A 73 -12.89 15.19 11.80
CA GLY A 73 -13.98 14.23 11.66
C GLY A 73 -13.86 13.28 10.47
N ILE A 74 -12.73 13.28 9.73
CA ILE A 74 -12.51 12.23 8.74
C ILE A 74 -12.34 10.88 9.43
N GLU A 75 -12.91 9.85 8.83
CA GLU A 75 -12.67 8.46 9.22
C GLU A 75 -11.91 7.79 8.08
N VAL A 76 -10.64 7.51 8.34
CA VAL A 76 -9.71 6.91 7.37
C VAL A 76 -8.80 5.92 8.07
N SER A 77 -8.24 5.00 7.29
CA SER A 77 -7.27 4.02 7.76
C SER A 77 -6.45 3.49 6.60
N SER A 78 -5.29 2.92 6.90
CA SER A 78 -4.56 2.03 6.01
C SER A 78 -4.47 0.64 6.64
N HIS A 79 -3.94 -0.34 5.90
CA HIS A 79 -3.61 -1.62 6.53
C HIS A 79 -2.31 -1.48 7.30
N PHE A 80 -1.30 -0.84 6.70
CA PHE A 80 0.03 -0.70 7.30
C PHE A 80 0.53 0.73 7.30
N VAL A 81 1.37 1.06 8.28
CA VAL A 81 2.25 2.23 8.30
C VAL A 81 3.68 1.75 8.52
N ILE A 82 4.62 2.32 7.77
CA ILE A 82 6.07 2.14 7.93
C ILE A 82 6.66 3.48 8.39
N ARG A 83 7.07 3.54 9.65
CA ARG A 83 7.71 4.73 10.25
C ARG A 83 9.09 4.98 9.66
N ARG A 84 9.66 6.18 9.90
CA ARG A 84 10.98 6.57 9.35
C ARG A 84 12.11 5.61 9.70
N ASP A 85 12.03 4.95 10.85
CA ASP A 85 13.02 3.98 11.34
C ASP A 85 12.77 2.54 10.83
N GLY A 86 11.70 2.32 10.05
CA GLY A 86 11.30 1.01 9.54
C GLY A 86 10.34 0.26 10.45
N GLU A 87 9.87 0.82 11.56
CA GLU A 87 8.81 0.21 12.38
C GLU A 87 7.57 -0.02 11.51
N LEU A 88 7.11 -1.28 11.46
CA LEU A 88 5.90 -1.69 10.76
C LEU A 88 4.74 -1.82 11.75
N ILE A 89 3.68 -1.05 11.50
CA ILE A 89 2.46 -1.04 12.29
C ILE A 89 1.31 -1.51 11.39
N GLN A 90 0.42 -2.35 11.90
CA GLN A 90 -0.78 -2.78 11.20
C GLN A 90 -2.04 -2.32 11.92
N PHE A 91 -2.99 -1.75 11.17
CA PHE A 91 -4.23 -1.18 11.71
C PHE A 91 -5.49 -1.96 11.38
N VAL A 92 -5.53 -2.58 10.20
CA VAL A 92 -6.68 -3.31 9.68
C VAL A 92 -6.18 -4.67 9.19
N SER A 93 -6.98 -5.72 9.41
CA SER A 93 -6.72 -7.03 8.81
C SER A 93 -6.68 -6.88 7.29
N CYS A 94 -5.73 -7.53 6.61
CA CYS A 94 -5.72 -7.56 5.15
C CYS A 94 -6.97 -8.22 4.55
N ASP A 95 -7.66 -9.09 5.30
CA ASP A 95 -8.93 -9.71 4.88
C ASP A 95 -10.11 -8.72 4.90
N ASP A 96 -9.97 -7.63 5.66
CA ASP A 96 -10.94 -6.54 5.74
C ASP A 96 -10.56 -5.38 4.81
N ARG A 97 -11.53 -4.51 4.52
CA ARG A 97 -11.38 -3.31 3.69
C ARG A 97 -11.04 -2.10 4.55
N ALA A 98 -9.78 -1.67 4.56
CA ALA A 98 -9.38 -0.35 5.06
C ALA A 98 -9.86 0.80 4.14
N TRP A 99 -9.86 2.04 4.64
CA TRP A 99 -10.38 3.22 3.93
C TRP A 99 -9.26 4.19 3.57
N HIS A 100 -8.41 3.83 2.59
CA HIS A 100 -7.21 4.58 2.24
C HIS A 100 -7.25 5.25 0.86
N ALA A 101 -7.92 4.64 -0.13
CA ALA A 101 -7.85 5.08 -1.52
C ALA A 101 -8.87 6.19 -1.88
N GLY A 102 -9.99 6.27 -1.16
CA GLY A 102 -11.12 7.14 -1.53
C GLY A 102 -11.64 6.85 -2.96
N ARG A 103 -12.05 7.90 -3.70
CA ARG A 103 -12.46 7.74 -5.11
C ARG A 103 -11.25 7.47 -6.00
N SER A 104 -11.14 6.25 -6.52
CA SER A 104 -10.00 5.79 -7.31
C SER A 104 -10.40 4.73 -8.35
N THR A 105 -9.55 4.55 -9.36
CA THR A 105 -9.71 3.55 -10.42
C THR A 105 -8.35 2.96 -10.79
N PHE A 106 -8.27 1.63 -10.91
CA PHE A 106 -7.06 0.95 -11.40
C PHE A 106 -7.43 -0.07 -12.48
N GLN A 107 -6.83 0.05 -13.67
CA GLN A 107 -7.14 -0.78 -14.84
C GLN A 107 -8.65 -0.89 -15.14
N GLY A 108 -9.38 0.22 -15.01
CA GLY A 108 -10.83 0.28 -15.25
C GLY A 108 -11.72 -0.23 -14.10
N ARG A 109 -11.14 -0.79 -13.03
CA ARG A 109 -11.87 -1.18 -11.81
C ARG A 109 -11.94 0.00 -10.86
N GLU A 110 -13.15 0.42 -10.49
CA GLU A 110 -13.36 1.51 -9.52
C GLU A 110 -13.26 1.02 -8.07
N ASN A 111 -13.14 1.97 -7.13
CA ASN A 111 -13.13 1.75 -5.69
C ASN A 111 -12.02 0.80 -5.22
N CYS A 112 -10.77 1.23 -5.37
CA CYS A 112 -9.60 0.38 -5.10
C CYS A 112 -9.53 -0.16 -3.67
N ASN A 113 -10.21 0.45 -2.68
CA ASN A 113 -10.29 -0.11 -1.33
C ASN A 113 -10.77 -1.57 -1.34
N ASP A 114 -11.70 -1.93 -2.22
CA ASP A 114 -12.33 -3.26 -2.26
C ASP A 114 -11.35 -4.41 -2.45
N TYR A 115 -10.30 -4.18 -3.25
CA TYR A 115 -9.38 -5.22 -3.72
C TYR A 115 -7.90 -4.88 -3.48
N SER A 116 -7.63 -3.87 -2.64
CA SER A 116 -6.25 -3.47 -2.35
C SER A 116 -5.88 -3.43 -0.88
N ILE A 117 -4.57 -3.48 -0.66
CA ILE A 117 -3.89 -3.25 0.62
C ILE A 117 -3.18 -1.90 0.56
N GLY A 118 -3.65 -0.92 1.33
CA GLY A 118 -2.94 0.34 1.56
C GLY A 118 -1.75 0.21 2.51
N VAL A 119 -0.57 0.68 2.06
CA VAL A 119 0.66 0.81 2.85
C VAL A 119 1.11 2.26 2.86
N GLU A 120 1.16 2.85 4.04
CA GLU A 120 1.59 4.24 4.26
C GLU A 120 3.07 4.26 4.62
N LEU A 121 3.86 5.10 3.94
CA LEU A 121 5.21 5.43 4.41
C LEU A 121 5.16 6.78 5.12
N GLU A 122 5.68 6.85 6.34
CA GLU A 122 5.81 8.12 7.06
C GLU A 122 6.73 9.06 6.27
N GLY A 123 6.20 10.19 5.79
CA GLY A 123 6.90 11.06 4.85
C GLY A 123 6.00 12.06 4.13
N LEU A 124 6.57 12.70 3.10
CA LEU A 124 5.91 13.65 2.21
C LEU A 124 6.27 13.31 0.76
N GLU A 125 5.42 13.72 -0.18
CA GLU A 125 5.56 13.37 -1.61
C GLU A 125 6.88 13.83 -2.26
N ASP A 126 7.51 14.87 -1.72
CA ASP A 126 8.71 15.53 -2.24
C ASP A 126 9.95 15.35 -1.35
N HIS A 127 9.85 14.57 -0.28
CA HIS A 127 10.94 14.31 0.65
C HIS A 127 11.43 12.84 0.56
N PRO A 128 12.75 12.59 0.47
CA PRO A 128 13.27 11.22 0.35
C PRO A 128 12.80 10.29 1.47
N PHE A 129 12.41 9.07 1.12
CA PHE A 129 12.13 7.99 2.07
C PHE A 129 13.43 7.32 2.55
N THR A 130 13.43 6.77 3.76
CA THR A 130 14.66 6.23 4.37
C THR A 130 14.96 4.82 3.88
N GLY A 131 16.23 4.41 3.95
CA GLY A 131 16.64 3.01 3.71
C GLY A 131 15.85 2.00 4.54
N PRO A 132 15.68 2.19 5.87
CA PRO A 132 14.83 1.33 6.69
C PRO A 132 13.39 1.19 6.19
N GLN A 133 12.79 2.26 5.65
CA GLN A 133 11.45 2.18 5.07
C GLN A 133 11.40 1.28 3.83
N TYR A 134 12.39 1.40 2.93
CA TYR A 134 12.49 0.50 1.77
C TYR A 134 12.71 -0.95 2.17
N VAL A 135 13.56 -1.21 3.16
CA VAL A 135 13.81 -2.58 3.67
C VAL A 135 12.52 -3.19 4.22
N ALA A 136 11.79 -2.45 5.06
CA ALA A 136 10.52 -2.90 5.62
C ALA A 136 9.46 -3.09 4.52
N LEU A 137 9.38 -2.18 3.56
CA LEU A 137 8.43 -2.25 2.45
C LEU A 137 8.68 -3.47 1.57
N VAL A 138 9.94 -3.74 1.18
CA VAL A 138 10.31 -4.92 0.39
C VAL A 138 9.95 -6.21 1.13
N SER A 139 10.25 -6.26 2.43
CA SER A 139 9.91 -7.42 3.27
C SER A 139 8.39 -7.64 3.34
N LEU A 140 7.62 -6.56 3.54
CA LEU A 140 6.16 -6.62 3.60
C LEU A 140 5.55 -7.04 2.26
N LEU A 141 5.97 -6.43 1.15
CA LEU A 141 5.45 -6.76 -0.19
C LEU A 141 5.73 -8.21 -0.57
N THR A 142 6.90 -8.73 -0.21
CA THR A 142 7.24 -10.16 -0.40
C THR A 142 6.29 -11.04 0.40
N ALA A 143 6.11 -10.75 1.69
CA ALA A 143 5.20 -11.52 2.56
C ALA A 143 3.72 -11.45 2.12
N LEU A 144 3.30 -10.29 1.59
CA LEU A 144 1.96 -10.11 1.04
C LEU A 144 1.75 -10.93 -0.22
N ARG A 145 2.71 -10.93 -1.16
CA ARG A 145 2.61 -11.70 -2.40
C ARG A 145 2.71 -13.21 -2.18
N ASP A 146 3.43 -13.64 -1.14
CA ASP A 146 3.48 -15.04 -0.75
C ASP A 146 2.14 -15.55 -0.16
N HIS A 147 1.25 -14.65 0.27
CA HIS A 147 0.00 -14.99 0.97
C HIS A 147 -1.29 -14.63 0.21
N TYR A 148 -1.30 -13.49 -0.48
CA TYR A 148 -2.40 -12.99 -1.30
C TYR A 148 -2.01 -13.03 -2.78
N PRO A 149 -2.97 -13.08 -3.71
CA PRO A 149 -2.70 -13.07 -5.16
C PRO A 149 -2.30 -11.66 -5.64
N ILE A 150 -1.31 -11.02 -5.01
CA ILE A 150 -0.81 -9.70 -5.40
C ILE A 150 -0.21 -9.78 -6.80
N GLU A 151 -0.83 -9.07 -7.72
CA GLU A 151 -0.38 -8.92 -9.11
C GLU A 151 0.27 -7.56 -9.33
N HIS A 152 -0.18 -6.54 -8.58
CA HIS A 152 0.18 -5.14 -8.85
C HIS A 152 0.58 -4.37 -7.59
N VAL A 153 1.52 -3.44 -7.77
CA VAL A 153 1.87 -2.42 -6.77
C VAL A 153 1.80 -1.07 -7.46
N ALA A 154 1.06 -0.11 -6.91
CA ALA A 154 0.90 1.24 -7.46
C ALA A 154 0.93 2.31 -6.36
N GLY A 155 1.22 3.56 -6.74
CA GLY A 155 1.08 4.71 -5.85
C GLY A 155 -0.35 5.23 -5.84
N HIS A 156 -0.72 5.99 -4.81
CA HIS A 156 -2.02 6.66 -4.75
C HIS A 156 -2.23 7.62 -5.93
N GLU A 157 -1.16 8.29 -6.37
CA GLU A 157 -1.13 9.14 -7.57
C GLU A 157 -1.52 8.39 -8.85
N HIS A 158 -1.20 7.09 -8.96
CA HIS A 158 -1.50 6.28 -10.14
C HIS A 158 -2.98 5.86 -10.20
N ILE A 159 -3.63 5.66 -9.05
CA ILE A 159 -5.05 5.24 -8.99
C ILE A 159 -6.03 6.41 -8.87
N ALA A 160 -5.52 7.62 -8.59
CA ALA A 160 -6.33 8.82 -8.41
C ALA A 160 -5.65 10.06 -9.04
N PRO A 161 -5.33 10.02 -10.34
CA PRO A 161 -4.62 11.09 -11.03
C PRO A 161 -5.39 12.41 -10.95
N GLY A 162 -4.67 13.52 -10.70
CA GLY A 162 -5.23 14.86 -10.54
C GLY A 162 -5.86 15.14 -9.17
N ARG A 163 -6.08 14.13 -8.33
CA ARG A 163 -6.57 14.28 -6.94
C ARG A 163 -5.49 14.05 -5.90
N LYS A 164 -4.62 13.06 -6.13
CA LYS A 164 -3.59 12.60 -5.17
C LYS A 164 -2.22 12.64 -5.82
N ARG A 165 -1.19 12.86 -5.00
CA ARG A 165 0.22 13.01 -5.43
C ARG A 165 1.17 12.10 -4.65
N ASP A 166 0.72 11.46 -3.58
CA ASP A 166 1.52 10.51 -2.81
C ASP A 166 1.63 9.15 -3.53
N PRO A 167 2.74 8.40 -3.36
CA PRO A 167 3.89 8.70 -2.52
C PRO A 167 4.87 9.71 -3.16
N GLY A 168 4.63 10.11 -4.41
CA GLY A 168 5.24 11.27 -5.05
C GLY A 168 6.64 11.07 -5.62
N SER A 169 7.20 12.17 -6.11
CA SER A 169 8.47 12.18 -6.85
C SER A 169 9.67 11.75 -6.02
N ALA A 170 9.58 11.80 -4.70
CA ALA A 170 10.64 11.33 -3.81
C ALA A 170 10.62 9.81 -3.57
N PHE A 171 9.56 9.12 -4.00
CA PHE A 171 9.50 7.66 -3.95
C PHE A 171 10.26 7.03 -5.14
N ASP A 172 11.40 6.42 -4.84
CA ASP A 172 12.21 5.69 -5.81
C ASP A 172 11.60 4.34 -6.19
N TRP A 173 10.73 4.36 -7.21
CA TRP A 173 10.16 3.16 -7.82
C TRP A 173 11.21 2.22 -8.40
N SER A 174 12.30 2.76 -8.96
CA SER A 174 13.37 1.96 -9.57
C SER A 174 14.11 1.13 -8.53
N ALA A 175 14.44 1.72 -7.38
CA ALA A 175 15.05 1.02 -6.26
C ALA A 175 14.13 -0.08 -5.71
N LEU A 176 12.82 0.18 -5.62
CA LEU A 176 11.85 -0.82 -5.20
C LEU A 176 11.80 -2.02 -6.16
N VAL A 177 11.67 -1.75 -7.46
CA VAL A 177 11.61 -2.80 -8.50
C VAL A 177 12.88 -3.64 -8.50
N LEU A 178 14.05 -3.00 -8.43
CA LEU A 178 15.33 -3.69 -8.36
C LEU A 178 15.43 -4.60 -7.13
N SER A 179 14.94 -4.13 -5.98
CA SER A 179 15.00 -4.89 -4.72
C SER A 179 14.04 -6.08 -4.69
N LEU A 180 12.86 -5.95 -5.31
CA LEU A 180 11.86 -7.02 -5.38
C LEU A 180 12.19 -8.08 -6.44
N ALA A 181 12.90 -7.70 -7.51
CA ALA A 181 13.11 -8.54 -8.68
C ALA A 181 11.81 -9.13 -9.26
N TRP A 182 10.70 -8.40 -9.11
CA TRP A 182 9.40 -8.76 -9.69
C TRP A 182 9.34 -8.32 -11.15
N PRO A 183 8.55 -9.01 -11.99
CA PRO A 183 8.37 -8.60 -13.39
C PRO A 183 7.78 -7.18 -13.52
N THR A 184 8.17 -6.45 -14.56
CA THR A 184 7.75 -5.05 -14.75
C THR A 184 6.24 -4.89 -14.94
N ARG A 185 5.53 -5.94 -15.39
CA ARG A 185 4.06 -5.94 -15.48
C ARG A 185 3.37 -5.75 -14.13
N CYS A 186 4.05 -6.03 -13.01
CA CYS A 186 3.55 -5.74 -11.67
C CYS A 186 3.46 -4.23 -11.38
N PHE A 187 4.12 -3.40 -12.20
CA PHE A 187 4.20 -1.94 -12.08
C PHE A 187 3.78 -1.28 -13.40
N PRO A 188 2.49 -1.32 -13.77
CA PRO A 188 2.04 -1.00 -15.14
C PRO A 188 2.21 0.47 -15.55
N PHE A 189 2.58 1.36 -14.63
CA PHE A 189 2.90 2.77 -14.90
C PHE A 189 4.38 2.98 -15.26
N LEU A 190 5.24 2.00 -15.01
CA LEU A 190 6.64 2.05 -15.43
C LEU A 190 6.77 1.60 -16.90
N PRO A 191 7.81 2.08 -17.60
CA PRO A 191 8.15 1.58 -18.92
C PRO A 191 8.32 0.05 -18.88
N GLN A 192 7.61 -0.65 -19.76
CA GLN A 192 7.71 -2.10 -19.88
C GLN A 192 8.97 -2.46 -20.66
N THR A 193 9.74 -3.43 -20.17
CA THR A 193 10.87 -3.98 -20.92
C THR A 193 10.42 -5.12 -21.80
N ASP A 194 10.90 -5.20 -23.04
CA ASP A 194 10.46 -6.17 -24.07
C ASP A 194 10.60 -7.65 -23.70
N GLY A 195 11.35 -7.99 -22.64
CA GLY A 195 11.58 -9.37 -22.18
C GLY A 195 10.41 -10.04 -21.44
N ASP A 196 9.31 -9.31 -21.18
CA ASP A 196 8.12 -9.85 -20.47
C ASP A 196 6.97 -10.23 -21.43
N ARG A 197 7.19 -10.12 -22.76
CA ARG A 197 6.31 -10.74 -23.75
C ARG A 197 6.53 -12.24 -23.72
N GLY A 198 5.62 -12.94 -23.04
CA GLY A 198 5.56 -14.39 -23.01
C GLY A 198 5.70 -15.00 -24.40
N ILE A 199 6.35 -16.15 -24.43
CA ILE A 199 6.50 -17.03 -25.57
C ILE A 199 5.10 -17.28 -26.15
N ASP A 200 4.77 -16.64 -27.27
CA ASP A 200 3.66 -17.08 -28.10
C ASP A 200 3.99 -18.50 -28.53
N THR A 201 3.32 -19.48 -27.92
CA THR A 201 3.35 -20.86 -28.40
C THR A 201 2.71 -20.87 -29.77
N GLU A 202 3.56 -20.80 -30.79
CA GLU A 202 3.21 -21.00 -32.19
C GLU A 202 2.45 -22.32 -32.33
N GLN A 203 1.18 -22.23 -32.72
CA GLN A 203 0.38 -23.39 -33.09
C GLN A 203 1.00 -24.02 -34.33
N ALA A 204 1.68 -25.16 -34.15
CA ALA A 204 2.03 -26.03 -35.27
C ALA A 204 0.73 -26.58 -35.90
N PRO A 205 0.57 -26.52 -37.24
CA PRO A 205 -0.59 -27.11 -37.89
C PRO A 205 -0.53 -28.65 -37.81
N PRO A 206 -1.68 -29.33 -37.71
CA PRO A 206 -1.69 -30.79 -37.70
C PRO A 206 -1.24 -31.32 -39.06
N ARG A 207 -0.31 -32.28 -39.04
CA ARG A 207 -0.08 -33.18 -40.17
C ARG A 207 -1.18 -34.25 -40.13
N GLY A 208 -1.98 -34.34 -41.17
CA GLY A 208 -2.98 -35.38 -41.38
C GLY A 208 -4.05 -34.95 -42.35
#